data_AF-A0A3L6FSE8-F1
#
_entry.id   AF-A0A3L6FSE8-F1
#
_cell.length_a   1.000
_cell.length_b   1.000
_cell.length_c   1.000
_cell.angle_alpha   90.00
_cell.angle_beta   90.00
_cell.angle_gamma   90.00
#
_symmetry.space_group_name_H-M   'P 1'
#
loop_
_entity.id
_entity.type
_entity.pdbx_description
1 polymer ?
#
loop_
_entity_poly.entity_id
_entity_poly.type
_entity_poly.pdbx_seq_one_letter_code
_entity_poly.pdbx_strand_id
1 'polypeptide(L)'
;MIKNTVATLMVRLHHLPLPRAAPAPTYRCRRHLALAPPLPRLRASAAVMSTAAEQTIADQKRTLRAEVRRALKALSADQRASEDLAIQTTILDSSWFKASKRLCAYISCQQLREVDTSKILAECLPSNPGQEELAKDLYVPRVEDKNRNMRMLKITTMDDLVKNSMNILEPSLVDATGNNREDVLSSSSPVDLFLLPGRFSFIYFINAPPHGLNWIILVIHAGQAFDRTGRRLGRGGGYYDTFLLKYQELAKEKGWNQPLLVALSYSVQIMDEGIIPVNSTDVPIDALVSSSGVITISAAALQRMQ
;
A
#
# COMPACT_ATOMS: atom_id res chain seq x y z
N MET A 1 -63.47 22.25 4.75
CA MET A 1 -63.94 21.60 3.50
C MET A 1 -63.90 22.64 2.39
N ILE A 2 -63.76 22.20 1.12
CA ILE A 2 -63.84 23.00 -0.12
C ILE A 2 -62.58 23.85 -0.42
N LYS A 3 -62.26 23.96 -1.71
CA LYS A 3 -60.98 24.41 -2.30
C LYS A 3 -61.09 25.82 -2.87
N ASN A 4 -59.98 26.58 -2.85
CA ASN A 4 -59.87 27.84 -3.59
C ASN A 4 -59.77 27.61 -5.11
N THR A 5 -60.23 28.59 -5.87
CA THR A 5 -60.35 28.60 -7.34
C THR A 5 -59.77 29.90 -7.91
N VAL A 6 -59.59 29.94 -9.24
CA VAL A 6 -59.50 31.12 -10.15
C VAL A 6 -58.13 31.44 -10.78
N ALA A 7 -57.92 30.82 -11.95
CA ALA A 7 -57.61 31.40 -13.27
C ALA A 7 -56.61 32.58 -13.49
N THR A 8 -55.67 32.36 -14.40
CA THR A 8 -54.95 33.32 -15.28
C THR A 8 -54.21 32.47 -16.34
N LEU A 9 -54.02 32.79 -17.63
CA LEU A 9 -54.65 33.71 -18.59
C LEU A 9 -54.21 33.28 -20.00
N MET A 10 -55.11 33.24 -21.00
CA MET A 10 -54.73 33.12 -22.41
C MET A 10 -54.45 34.49 -23.03
N VAL A 11 -53.39 34.61 -23.83
CA VAL A 11 -53.17 35.78 -24.72
C VAL A 11 -53.02 35.29 -26.17
N ARG A 12 -53.72 35.98 -27.09
CA ARG A 12 -53.86 35.64 -28.51
C ARG A 12 -52.73 36.22 -29.37
N LEU A 13 -52.43 35.54 -30.48
CA LEU A 13 -51.66 36.08 -31.61
C LEU A 13 -52.58 36.68 -32.69
N HIS A 14 -52.20 37.83 -33.26
CA HIS A 14 -52.62 38.36 -34.56
C HIS A 14 -51.41 39.16 -35.13
N HIS A 15 -50.78 38.76 -36.26
CA HIS A 15 -51.05 39.18 -37.67
C HIS A 15 -50.81 40.69 -37.93
N LEU A 16 -50.16 41.20 -39.01
CA LEU A 16 -49.49 40.70 -40.24
C LEU A 16 -48.53 41.87 -40.74
N PRO A 17 -47.82 41.91 -41.91
CA PRO A 17 -47.86 41.10 -43.13
C PRO A 17 -46.48 40.55 -43.62
N LEU A 18 -46.00 40.94 -44.82
CA LEU A 18 -44.91 40.33 -45.64
C LEU A 18 -44.17 41.42 -46.47
N PRO A 19 -42.99 41.14 -47.10
CA PRO A 19 -43.03 40.72 -48.51
C PRO A 19 -41.96 39.70 -49.00
N ARG A 20 -42.44 38.77 -49.85
CA ARG A 20 -41.85 38.28 -51.12
C ARG A 20 -40.39 37.79 -51.17
N ALA A 21 -40.21 36.48 -51.36
CA ALA A 21 -38.95 35.87 -51.78
C ALA A 21 -38.61 36.10 -53.28
N ALA A 22 -37.32 36.13 -53.59
CA ALA A 22 -36.75 36.17 -54.94
C ALA A 22 -35.67 35.06 -55.08
N PRO A 23 -35.37 34.55 -56.29
CA PRO A 23 -34.70 33.26 -56.47
C PRO A 23 -33.18 33.29 -56.28
N ALA A 24 -32.62 32.10 -56.04
CA ALA A 24 -31.20 31.89 -55.75
C ALA A 24 -30.28 32.15 -56.97
N PRO A 25 -29.11 32.80 -56.78
CA PRO A 25 -28.09 32.90 -57.80
C PRO A 25 -27.10 31.71 -57.74
N THR A 26 -26.85 31.09 -58.89
CA THR A 26 -25.79 30.09 -59.06
C THR A 26 -24.42 30.76 -59.14
N TYR A 27 -23.55 30.53 -58.14
CA TYR A 27 -22.17 31.04 -58.17
C TYR A 27 -21.11 29.95 -58.31
N ARG A 28 -20.43 30.03 -59.47
CA ARG A 28 -19.21 29.34 -59.89
C ARG A 28 -18.22 29.02 -58.75
N CYS A 29 -17.72 27.79 -58.78
CA CYS A 29 -16.51 27.37 -58.09
C CYS A 29 -15.33 28.33 -58.32
N ARG A 30 -14.64 28.73 -57.25
CA ARG A 30 -13.39 29.50 -57.32
C ARG A 30 -12.38 28.98 -56.28
N ARG A 31 -11.37 28.26 -56.79
CA ARG A 31 -10.04 27.92 -56.23
C ARG A 31 -9.90 27.77 -54.70
N HIS A 32 -9.51 26.57 -54.28
CA HIS A 32 -8.97 26.28 -52.95
C HIS A 32 -7.89 27.30 -52.52
N LEU A 33 -8.07 27.91 -51.35
CA LEU A 33 -6.94 28.15 -50.45
C LEU A 33 -6.66 26.84 -49.72
N ALA A 34 -5.40 26.41 -49.68
CA ALA A 34 -5.01 25.27 -48.87
C ALA A 34 -5.09 25.64 -47.38
N LEU A 35 -5.95 24.95 -46.64
CA LEU A 35 -5.89 24.96 -45.18
C LEU A 35 -4.59 24.27 -44.75
N ALA A 36 -3.84 24.91 -43.85
CA ALA A 36 -2.66 24.30 -43.25
C ALA A 36 -3.05 22.99 -42.51
N PRO A 37 -2.22 21.94 -42.57
CA PRO A 37 -2.52 20.69 -41.88
C PRO A 37 -2.61 20.92 -40.36
N PRO A 38 -3.52 20.23 -39.65
CA PRO A 38 -3.62 20.36 -38.20
C PRO A 38 -2.32 19.88 -37.55
N LEU A 39 -1.77 20.67 -36.63
CA LEU A 39 -0.60 20.30 -35.85
C LEU A 39 -0.85 18.96 -35.12
N PRO A 40 0.13 18.04 -35.10
CA PRO A 40 -0.04 16.73 -34.47
C PRO A 40 -0.34 16.88 -32.97
N ARG A 41 -1.29 16.10 -32.48
CA ARG A 41 -1.78 16.16 -31.10
C ARG A 41 -0.70 15.77 -30.09
N LEU A 42 0.04 16.75 -29.54
CA LEU A 42 1.06 16.58 -28.50
C LEU A 42 0.61 15.72 -27.30
N ARG A 43 -0.69 15.73 -26.96
CA ARG A 43 -1.24 14.91 -25.86
C ARG A 43 -1.11 13.39 -26.04
N ALA A 44 -1.10 12.88 -27.27
CA ALA A 44 -0.99 11.43 -27.51
C ALA A 44 0.43 10.92 -27.21
N SER A 45 1.45 11.68 -27.59
CA SER A 45 2.86 11.33 -27.33
C SER A 45 3.16 11.25 -25.83
N ALA A 46 2.74 12.27 -25.05
CA ALA A 46 2.99 12.32 -23.61
C ALA A 46 2.34 11.14 -22.85
N ALA A 47 1.12 10.74 -23.20
CA ALA A 47 0.45 9.61 -22.57
C ALA A 47 1.14 8.27 -22.88
N VAL A 48 1.53 8.05 -24.15
CA VAL A 48 2.29 6.85 -24.54
C VAL A 48 3.65 6.80 -23.84
N MET A 49 4.37 7.93 -23.76
CA MET A 49 5.64 8.02 -23.03
C MET A 49 5.48 7.75 -21.53
N SER A 50 4.39 8.22 -20.89
CA SER A 50 4.07 7.87 -19.49
C SER A 50 3.95 6.36 -19.30
N THR A 51 3.13 5.71 -20.14
CA THR A 51 2.93 4.25 -20.04
C THR A 51 4.21 3.44 -20.32
N ALA A 52 5.07 3.92 -21.23
CA ALA A 52 6.35 3.28 -21.51
C ALA A 52 7.35 3.45 -20.35
N ALA A 53 7.37 4.60 -19.67
CA ALA A 53 8.20 4.83 -18.49
C ALA A 53 7.73 3.98 -17.30
N GLU A 54 6.42 3.96 -17.03
CA GLU A 54 5.81 3.12 -15.99
C GLU A 54 6.08 1.63 -16.22
N GLN A 55 5.95 1.16 -17.46
CA GLN A 55 6.27 -0.22 -17.84
C GLN A 55 7.76 -0.54 -17.64
N THR A 56 8.65 0.40 -18.01
CA THR A 56 10.09 0.28 -17.80
C THR A 56 10.44 0.12 -16.32
N ILE A 57 9.83 0.94 -15.45
CA ILE A 57 10.01 0.82 -13.98
C ILE A 57 9.44 -0.51 -13.48
N ALA A 58 8.27 -0.94 -13.97
CA ALA A 58 7.68 -2.21 -13.58
C ALA A 58 8.57 -3.42 -13.91
N ASP A 59 9.27 -3.39 -15.05
CA ASP A 59 10.18 -4.45 -15.50
C ASP A 59 11.53 -4.40 -14.77
N GLN A 60 12.10 -3.22 -14.52
CA GLN A 60 13.26 -3.07 -13.63
C GLN A 60 12.96 -3.63 -12.22
N LYS A 61 11.80 -3.25 -11.63
CA LYS A 61 11.32 -3.81 -10.37
C LYS A 61 11.17 -5.34 -10.44
N ARG A 62 10.74 -5.90 -11.58
CA ARG A 62 10.60 -7.36 -11.77
C ARG A 62 11.95 -8.08 -11.76
N THR A 63 12.97 -7.52 -12.41
CA THR A 63 14.34 -8.05 -12.43
C THR A 63 14.94 -8.06 -11.02
N LEU A 64 14.93 -6.92 -10.32
CA LEU A 64 15.44 -6.80 -8.95
C LEU A 64 14.75 -7.81 -7.99
N ARG A 65 13.43 -8.01 -8.11
CA ARG A 65 12.71 -9.02 -7.31
C ARG A 65 13.21 -10.46 -7.56
N ALA A 66 13.69 -10.77 -8.75
CA ALA A 66 14.24 -12.09 -9.05
C ALA A 66 15.62 -12.29 -8.43
N GLU A 67 16.48 -11.27 -8.45
CA GLU A 67 17.82 -11.28 -7.88
C GLU A 67 17.78 -11.41 -6.35
N VAL A 68 17.00 -10.55 -5.69
CA VAL A 68 16.84 -10.56 -4.23
C VAL A 68 16.24 -11.89 -3.75
N ARG A 69 15.31 -12.47 -4.51
CA ARG A 69 14.75 -13.80 -4.24
C ARG A 69 15.80 -14.91 -4.36
N ARG A 70 16.74 -14.81 -5.30
CA ARG A 70 17.88 -15.74 -5.43
C ARG A 70 18.81 -15.62 -4.23
N ALA A 71 19.17 -14.40 -3.82
CA ALA A 71 20.01 -14.17 -2.64
C ALA A 71 19.36 -14.72 -1.35
N LEU A 72 18.07 -14.43 -1.12
CA LEU A 72 17.32 -14.96 0.03
C LEU A 72 17.08 -16.47 0.00
N LYS A 73 17.18 -17.12 -1.18
CA LYS A 73 17.19 -18.59 -1.27
C LYS A 73 18.55 -19.16 -0.87
N ALA A 74 19.64 -18.44 -1.13
CA ALA A 74 21.01 -18.85 -0.80
C ALA A 74 21.32 -18.75 0.71
N LEU A 75 20.64 -17.88 1.47
CA LEU A 75 20.78 -17.85 2.93
C LEU A 75 20.43 -19.22 3.57
N SER A 76 21.34 -19.74 4.38
CA SER A 76 21.14 -20.96 5.18
C SER A 76 20.08 -20.75 6.28
N ALA A 77 19.66 -21.83 6.94
CA ALA A 77 18.75 -21.72 8.07
C ALA A 77 19.41 -20.99 9.25
N ASP A 78 20.66 -21.32 9.56
CA ASP A 78 21.41 -20.76 10.67
C ASP A 78 21.76 -19.29 10.47
N GLN A 79 22.09 -18.89 9.22
CA GLN A 79 22.27 -17.48 8.86
C GLN A 79 21.01 -16.68 9.11
N ARG A 80 19.84 -17.16 8.66
CA ARG A 80 18.57 -16.48 8.94
C ARG A 80 18.29 -16.40 10.43
N ALA A 81 18.38 -17.51 11.17
CA ALA A 81 18.13 -17.52 12.61
C ALA A 81 19.08 -16.59 13.40
N SER A 82 20.33 -16.47 12.98
CA SER A 82 21.31 -15.52 13.53
C SER A 82 20.93 -14.07 13.23
N GLU A 83 20.58 -13.75 11.97
CA GLU A 83 20.13 -12.40 11.60
C GLU A 83 18.78 -12.05 12.27
N ASP A 84 17.84 -12.99 12.33
CA ASP A 84 16.54 -12.88 13.02
C ASP A 84 16.72 -12.51 14.50
N LEU A 85 17.65 -13.19 15.19
CA LEU A 85 17.97 -12.91 16.57
C LEU A 85 18.60 -11.51 16.73
N ALA A 86 19.59 -11.18 15.91
CA ALA A 86 20.28 -9.88 15.97
C ALA A 86 19.32 -8.70 15.71
N ILE A 87 18.42 -8.83 14.73
CA ILE A 87 17.41 -7.82 14.41
C ILE A 87 16.43 -7.67 15.58
N GLN A 88 15.86 -8.77 16.09
CA GLN A 88 14.90 -8.70 17.19
C GLN A 88 15.53 -8.10 18.46
N THR A 89 16.76 -8.50 18.81
CA THR A 89 17.50 -7.88 19.94
C THR A 89 17.70 -6.38 19.73
N THR A 90 18.13 -5.95 18.53
CA THR A 90 18.34 -4.53 18.21
C THR A 90 17.05 -3.70 18.37
N ILE A 91 15.90 -4.24 17.99
CA ILE A 91 14.60 -3.60 18.19
C ILE A 91 14.27 -3.53 19.69
N LEU A 92 14.28 -4.67 20.37
CA LEU A 92 13.90 -4.81 21.79
C LEU A 92 14.75 -3.94 22.71
N ASP A 93 16.05 -3.81 22.44
CA ASP A 93 16.95 -3.00 23.26
C ASP A 93 16.80 -1.49 23.06
N SER A 94 16.23 -1.06 21.93
CA SER A 94 16.21 0.35 21.54
C SER A 94 15.29 1.24 22.38
N SER A 95 15.74 2.47 22.65
CA SER A 95 14.98 3.51 23.36
C SER A 95 13.65 3.85 22.65
N TRP A 96 13.69 3.98 21.33
CA TRP A 96 12.56 4.40 20.51
C TRP A 96 11.47 3.31 20.40
N PHE A 97 11.83 2.02 20.40
CA PHE A 97 10.84 0.94 20.52
C PHE A 97 10.23 0.89 21.93
N LYS A 98 11.07 0.97 22.97
CA LYS A 98 10.62 1.01 24.37
C LYS A 98 9.64 2.16 24.64
N ALA A 99 9.91 3.35 24.10
CA ALA A 99 9.05 4.53 24.22
C ALA A 99 7.75 4.48 23.40
N SER A 100 7.68 3.67 22.33
CA SER A 100 6.45 3.53 21.54
C SER A 100 5.33 2.86 22.34
N LYS A 101 4.09 3.34 22.18
CA LYS A 101 2.90 2.76 22.82
C LYS A 101 2.01 2.04 21.84
N ARG A 102 2.00 2.48 20.57
CA ARG A 102 1.06 1.99 19.55
C ARG A 102 1.83 1.70 18.28
N LEU A 103 1.83 0.44 17.83
CA LEU A 103 2.65 0.01 16.69
C LEU A 103 1.88 -0.90 15.73
N CYS A 104 2.20 -0.76 14.45
CA CYS A 104 1.80 -1.71 13.42
C CYS A 104 2.96 -2.64 13.11
N ALA A 105 2.74 -3.96 13.12
CA ALA A 105 3.75 -4.95 12.76
C ALA A 105 3.15 -6.10 11.95
N TYR A 106 3.98 -6.77 11.15
CA TYR A 106 3.56 -7.97 10.44
C TYR A 106 3.80 -9.23 11.28
N ILE A 107 2.96 -10.24 11.08
CA ILE A 107 3.22 -11.60 11.57
C ILE A 107 4.20 -12.27 10.60
N SER A 108 5.37 -12.67 11.10
CA SER A 108 6.40 -13.33 10.30
C SER A 108 5.91 -14.69 9.75
N CYS A 109 6.25 -14.97 8.50
CA CYS A 109 5.96 -16.26 7.87
C CYS A 109 7.24 -16.95 7.37
N GLN A 110 7.62 -18.06 8.01
CA GLN A 110 8.85 -18.80 7.69
C GLN A 110 8.89 -19.30 6.23
N GLN A 111 7.74 -19.71 5.68
CA GLN A 111 7.58 -20.13 4.27
C GLN A 111 7.95 -19.00 3.30
N LEU A 112 7.74 -17.76 3.74
CA LEU A 112 7.98 -16.55 2.98
C LEU A 112 9.39 -16.02 3.20
N ARG A 113 10.20 -16.57 4.11
CA ARG A 113 11.55 -16.09 4.46
C ARG A 113 11.57 -14.59 4.75
N GLU A 114 10.64 -14.17 5.60
CA GLU A 114 10.70 -12.90 6.32
C GLU A 114 11.65 -13.00 7.50
N VAL A 115 12.16 -11.83 7.92
CA VAL A 115 12.75 -11.66 9.24
C VAL A 115 11.69 -12.01 10.30
N ASP A 116 12.06 -12.82 11.28
CA ASP A 116 11.16 -13.18 12.36
C ASP A 116 10.85 -11.99 13.29
N THR A 117 9.60 -11.87 13.71
CA THR A 117 9.09 -10.84 14.62
C THR A 117 8.57 -11.39 15.95
N SER A 118 8.61 -12.73 16.16
CA SER A 118 7.93 -13.40 17.26
C SER A 118 8.19 -12.80 18.66
N LYS A 119 9.45 -12.46 18.98
CA LYS A 119 9.83 -11.85 20.27
C LYS A 119 9.37 -10.41 20.39
N ILE A 120 9.44 -9.64 19.29
CA ILE A 120 8.96 -8.25 19.26
C ILE A 120 7.46 -8.22 19.53
N LEU A 121 6.69 -9.11 18.90
CA LEU A 121 5.24 -9.21 19.09
C LEU A 121 4.91 -9.66 20.52
N ALA A 122 5.66 -10.63 21.07
CA ALA A 122 5.49 -11.09 22.45
C ALA A 122 5.75 -9.98 23.49
N GLU A 123 6.77 -9.13 23.29
CA GLU A 123 7.05 -7.97 24.15
C GLU A 123 5.94 -6.89 24.09
N CYS A 124 5.19 -6.83 22.98
CA CYS A 124 4.08 -5.87 22.85
C CYS A 124 2.80 -6.35 23.54
N LEU A 125 2.60 -7.66 23.66
CA LEU A 125 1.38 -8.26 24.18
C LEU A 125 1.48 -8.53 25.69
N PRO A 126 0.37 -8.48 26.45
CA PRO A 126 0.39 -8.77 27.88
C PRO A 126 0.81 -10.24 28.13
N SER A 127 1.91 -10.44 28.85
CA SER A 127 2.41 -11.78 29.17
C SER A 127 1.56 -12.52 30.21
N ASN A 128 0.81 -11.79 31.04
CA ASN A 128 -0.12 -12.34 32.04
C ASN A 128 -1.37 -11.44 32.17
N PRO A 129 -2.55 -11.99 32.54
CA PRO A 129 -3.71 -11.20 32.91
C PRO A 129 -3.39 -10.20 34.04
N GLY A 130 -3.85 -8.95 33.93
CA GLY A 130 -3.55 -7.89 34.89
C GLY A 130 -2.24 -7.14 34.64
N GLN A 131 -1.56 -7.36 33.51
CA GLN A 131 -0.44 -6.53 33.03
C GLN A 131 -0.82 -5.65 31.83
N GLU A 132 -2.12 -5.37 31.60
CA GLU A 132 -2.58 -4.63 30.42
C GLU A 132 -2.00 -3.21 30.35
N GLU A 133 -1.70 -2.55 31.49
CA GLU A 133 -1.11 -1.21 31.53
C GLU A 133 0.33 -1.12 31.00
N LEU A 134 1.05 -2.24 30.93
CA LEU A 134 2.43 -2.32 30.41
C LEU A 134 2.46 -2.75 28.94
N ALA A 135 1.35 -3.27 28.41
CA ALA A 135 1.27 -3.71 27.03
C ALA A 135 1.24 -2.53 26.04
N LYS A 136 1.63 -2.81 24.79
CA LYS A 136 1.57 -1.86 23.68
C LYS A 136 0.35 -2.20 22.81
N ASP A 137 -0.29 -1.19 22.23
CA ASP A 137 -1.34 -1.43 21.23
C ASP A 137 -0.68 -1.99 19.96
N LEU A 138 -0.79 -3.30 19.76
CA LEU A 138 -0.28 -4.02 18.60
C LEU A 138 -1.36 -4.19 17.53
N TYR A 139 -1.14 -3.59 16.37
CA TYR A 139 -1.98 -3.74 15.19
C TYR A 139 -1.26 -4.58 14.13
N VAL A 140 -2.01 -5.50 13.50
CA VAL A 140 -1.46 -6.45 12.53
C VAL A 140 -2.28 -6.47 11.24
N PRO A 141 -1.65 -6.71 10.06
CA PRO A 141 -2.30 -6.53 8.77
C PRO A 141 -3.33 -7.63 8.47
N ARG A 142 -4.50 -7.19 8.01
CA ARG A 142 -5.53 -8.03 7.38
C ARG A 142 -5.75 -7.56 5.95
N VAL A 143 -5.65 -8.47 4.97
CA VAL A 143 -5.95 -8.15 3.57
C VAL A 143 -7.43 -8.42 3.31
N GLU A 144 -8.16 -7.41 2.85
CA GLU A 144 -9.60 -7.50 2.60
C GLU A 144 -9.91 -7.96 1.17
N ASP A 145 -9.20 -7.41 0.17
CA ASP A 145 -9.51 -7.67 -1.24
C ASP A 145 -8.31 -7.57 -2.19
N LYS A 146 -8.56 -7.85 -3.47
CA LYS A 146 -7.58 -7.72 -4.56
C LYS A 146 -7.37 -6.27 -5.04
N ASN A 147 -8.19 -5.32 -4.59
CA ASN A 147 -8.12 -3.90 -4.96
C ASN A 147 -7.09 -3.12 -4.12
N ARG A 148 -6.32 -3.84 -3.29
CA ARG A 148 -5.25 -3.34 -2.41
C ARG A 148 -5.78 -2.78 -1.09
N ASN A 149 -7.00 -3.13 -0.71
CA ASN A 149 -7.53 -2.79 0.61
C ASN A 149 -6.94 -3.73 1.67
N MET A 150 -6.37 -3.11 2.71
CA MET A 150 -5.78 -3.73 3.88
C MET A 150 -6.22 -2.92 5.09
N ARG A 151 -6.49 -3.61 6.20
CA ARG A 151 -6.75 -3.02 7.52
C ARG A 151 -5.60 -3.37 8.45
N MET A 152 -5.37 -2.55 9.47
CA MET A 152 -4.44 -2.88 10.57
C MET A 152 -5.29 -3.02 11.83
N LEU A 153 -5.55 -4.26 12.25
CA LEU A 153 -6.49 -4.55 13.35
C LEU A 153 -5.76 -4.86 14.65
N LYS A 154 -6.27 -4.35 15.77
CA LYS A 154 -5.72 -4.58 17.11
C LYS A 154 -5.83 -6.04 17.53
N ILE A 155 -4.74 -6.61 18.02
CA ILE A 155 -4.74 -7.90 18.72
C ILE A 155 -4.36 -7.72 20.18
N THR A 156 -4.86 -8.63 21.02
CA THR A 156 -4.61 -8.71 22.47
C THR A 156 -3.89 -10.00 22.86
N THR A 157 -3.98 -11.03 22.01
CA THR A 157 -3.26 -12.31 22.14
C THR A 157 -2.85 -12.83 20.76
N MET A 158 -1.88 -13.74 20.69
CA MET A 158 -1.54 -14.46 19.46
C MET A 158 -2.67 -15.40 19.00
N ASP A 159 -3.58 -15.79 19.90
CA ASP A 159 -4.77 -16.61 19.57
C ASP A 159 -5.83 -15.85 18.75
N ASP A 160 -5.70 -14.52 18.63
CA ASP A 160 -6.53 -13.68 17.75
C ASP A 160 -6.28 -13.92 16.26
N LEU A 161 -5.22 -14.65 15.93
CA LEU A 161 -4.73 -14.86 14.58
C LEU A 161 -5.30 -16.13 13.97
N VAL A 162 -5.98 -15.98 12.83
CA VAL A 162 -6.51 -17.07 12.02
C VAL A 162 -5.67 -17.26 10.76
N LYS A 163 -5.55 -18.50 10.29
CA LYS A 163 -4.90 -18.79 9.00
C LYS A 163 -5.87 -18.50 7.87
N ASN A 164 -5.46 -17.68 6.92
CA ASN A 164 -6.18 -17.52 5.65
C ASN A 164 -5.90 -18.70 4.70
N SER A 165 -6.50 -18.65 3.50
CA SER A 165 -6.39 -19.70 2.46
C SER A 165 -4.95 -19.95 1.94
N MET A 166 -3.96 -19.13 2.33
CA MET A 166 -2.54 -19.33 2.02
C MET A 166 -1.71 -19.73 3.25
N ASN A 167 -2.34 -20.14 4.37
CA ASN A 167 -1.69 -20.43 5.66
C ASN A 167 -0.94 -19.25 6.31
N ILE A 168 -1.22 -18.01 5.87
CA ILE A 168 -0.69 -16.81 6.50
C ILE A 168 -1.63 -16.44 7.66
N LEU A 169 -1.04 -16.09 8.80
CA LEU A 169 -1.77 -15.61 9.97
C LEU A 169 -2.19 -14.15 9.78
N GLU A 170 -3.48 -13.88 9.99
CA GLU A 170 -4.11 -12.57 9.95
C GLU A 170 -5.13 -12.47 11.10
N PRO A 171 -5.42 -11.29 11.63
CA PRO A 171 -6.38 -11.15 12.73
C PRO A 171 -7.81 -11.47 12.25
N SER A 172 -8.62 -12.11 13.10
CA SER A 172 -10.07 -12.21 12.88
C SER A 172 -10.72 -10.82 12.80
N LEU A 173 -11.85 -10.67 12.11
CA LEU A 173 -12.57 -9.37 12.06
C LEU A 173 -13.14 -8.94 13.41
N VAL A 174 -13.52 -9.93 14.23
CA VAL A 174 -14.09 -9.75 15.57
C VAL A 174 -13.21 -10.40 16.63
N ASP A 175 -13.24 -9.87 17.85
CA ASP A 175 -12.59 -10.47 19.02
C ASP A 175 -13.33 -11.72 19.53
N ALA A 176 -12.81 -12.33 20.60
CA ALA A 176 -13.40 -13.51 21.24
C ALA A 176 -14.81 -13.27 21.82
N THR A 177 -15.23 -12.01 21.99
CA THR A 177 -16.59 -11.62 22.44
C THR A 177 -17.53 -11.27 21.30
N GLY A 178 -17.04 -11.28 20.05
CA GLY A 178 -17.81 -10.95 18.85
C GLY A 178 -17.83 -9.46 18.50
N ASN A 179 -17.08 -8.61 19.21
CA ASN A 179 -16.98 -7.19 18.90
C ASN A 179 -15.99 -6.92 17.76
N ASN A 180 -16.25 -5.90 16.94
CA ASN A 180 -15.32 -5.49 15.88
C ASN A 180 -13.99 -5.02 16.48
N ARG A 181 -12.87 -5.50 15.94
CA ARG A 181 -11.54 -5.01 16.34
C ARG A 181 -11.34 -3.55 15.96
N GLU A 182 -10.60 -2.82 16.79
CA GLU A 182 -10.13 -1.48 16.45
C GLU A 182 -9.24 -1.53 15.21
N ASP A 183 -9.51 -0.65 14.24
CA ASP A 183 -8.70 -0.44 13.05
C ASP A 183 -8.00 0.92 13.13
N VAL A 184 -6.69 0.91 12.85
CA VAL A 184 -5.83 2.10 12.84
C VAL A 184 -6.43 3.25 12.05
N LEU A 185 -7.04 3.00 10.89
CA LEU A 185 -7.63 4.06 10.04
C LEU A 185 -8.92 4.67 10.62
N SER A 186 -9.48 4.06 11.67
CA SER A 186 -10.66 4.53 12.42
C SER A 186 -10.34 4.97 13.86
N SER A 187 -9.08 4.91 14.26
CA SER A 187 -8.66 5.16 15.64
C SER A 187 -8.76 6.65 16.03
N SER A 188 -8.82 6.93 17.32
CA SER A 188 -8.82 8.28 17.91
C SER A 188 -7.41 8.81 18.21
N SER A 189 -6.39 7.97 18.10
CA SER A 189 -4.99 8.28 18.45
C SER A 189 -4.03 7.89 17.33
N PRO A 190 -2.82 8.49 17.25
CA PRO A 190 -1.81 8.12 16.27
C PRO A 190 -1.10 6.80 16.61
N VAL A 191 -0.54 6.18 15.58
CA VAL A 191 0.46 5.10 15.68
C VAL A 191 1.86 5.73 15.76
N ASP A 192 2.73 5.19 16.61
CA ASP A 192 4.09 5.69 16.81
C ASP A 192 5.10 5.09 15.81
N LEU A 193 4.90 3.82 15.45
CA LEU A 193 5.87 2.97 14.75
C LEU A 193 5.19 1.98 13.80
N PHE A 194 5.73 1.83 12.58
CA PHE A 194 5.42 0.72 11.68
C PHE A 194 6.67 -0.14 11.49
N LEU A 195 6.56 -1.43 11.79
CA LEU A 195 7.53 -2.46 11.42
C LEU A 195 7.12 -3.06 10.08
N LEU A 196 7.88 -2.75 9.03
CA LEU A 196 7.59 -3.12 7.65
C LEU A 196 8.39 -4.37 7.24
N PRO A 197 7.76 -5.37 6.59
CA PRO A 197 8.42 -6.63 6.29
C PRO A 197 9.39 -6.53 5.11
N GLY A 198 10.57 -7.15 5.26
CA GLY A 198 11.54 -7.35 4.18
C GLY A 198 11.12 -8.37 3.13
N ARG A 199 10.12 -9.24 3.37
CA ARG A 199 9.59 -10.14 2.33
C ARG A 199 8.12 -10.44 2.61
N PHE A 200 7.41 -10.99 1.64
CA PHE A 200 6.10 -11.66 1.73
C PHE A 200 5.90 -12.35 0.36
N SER A 201 5.06 -13.39 0.22
CA SER A 201 4.66 -13.98 -1.08
C SER A 201 3.17 -14.28 -1.10
N PHE A 202 2.54 -14.28 -2.27
CA PHE A 202 1.11 -14.56 -2.48
C PHE A 202 1.12 -15.75 -3.44
N ILE A 203 0.47 -16.83 -3.05
CA ILE A 203 0.21 -17.95 -3.94
C ILE A 203 -1.16 -17.69 -4.54
N TYR A 204 -1.21 -17.34 -5.82
CA TYR A 204 -2.49 -17.25 -6.52
C TYR A 204 -2.88 -18.63 -7.00
N PHE A 205 -3.94 -19.18 -6.40
CA PHE A 205 -4.73 -20.22 -7.04
C PHE A 205 -5.65 -19.53 -8.04
N ILE A 206 -5.47 -19.81 -9.34
CA ILE A 206 -6.46 -19.42 -10.35
C ILE A 206 -7.46 -20.56 -10.52
N ASN A 207 -8.75 -20.23 -10.51
CA ASN A 207 -9.81 -21.19 -10.81
C ASN A 207 -9.66 -21.63 -12.26
N ALA A 208 -9.43 -22.93 -12.46
CA ALA A 208 -9.57 -23.57 -13.77
C ALA A 208 -11.06 -23.66 -14.15
N PRO A 209 -11.40 -23.72 -15.45
CA PRO A 209 -12.77 -23.97 -15.91
C PRO A 209 -13.34 -25.29 -15.38
N PRO A 210 -14.68 -25.48 -15.36
CA PRO A 210 -15.38 -26.49 -14.56
C PRO A 210 -15.22 -27.97 -15.00
N HIS A 211 -14.19 -28.31 -15.79
CA HIS A 211 -13.97 -29.66 -16.31
C HIS A 211 -12.51 -30.10 -16.12
N GLY A 212 -12.26 -30.89 -15.08
CA GLY A 212 -11.04 -31.68 -14.92
C GLY A 212 -9.93 -31.03 -14.09
N LEU A 213 -9.76 -31.58 -12.88
CA LEU A 213 -8.60 -31.50 -11.97
C LEU A 213 -7.27 -31.00 -12.60
N ASN A 214 -7.03 -29.69 -12.55
CA ASN A 214 -5.68 -29.09 -12.52
C ASN A 214 -5.77 -27.61 -12.08
N TRP A 215 -5.45 -27.32 -10.82
CA TRP A 215 -5.24 -25.95 -10.37
C TRP A 215 -3.89 -25.46 -10.89
N ILE A 216 -3.88 -24.47 -11.79
CA ILE A 216 -2.65 -23.76 -12.12
C ILE A 216 -2.30 -22.89 -10.91
N ILE A 217 -1.24 -23.29 -10.20
CA ILE A 217 -0.67 -22.49 -9.11
C ILE A 217 0.19 -21.40 -9.75
N LEU A 218 -0.39 -20.22 -9.98
CA LEU A 218 0.37 -19.06 -10.45
C LEU A 218 1.12 -18.44 -9.25
N VAL A 219 2.30 -18.99 -8.95
CA VAL A 219 3.19 -18.40 -7.95
C VAL A 219 3.79 -17.12 -8.53
N ILE A 220 3.14 -15.97 -8.28
CA ILE A 220 3.76 -14.66 -8.52
C ILE A 220 4.88 -14.49 -7.50
N HIS A 221 6.06 -15.00 -7.86
CA HIS A 221 7.20 -15.06 -6.97
C HIS A 221 7.64 -13.65 -6.55
N ALA A 222 7.51 -13.34 -5.28
CA ALA A 222 7.93 -12.05 -4.73
C ALA A 222 9.37 -12.08 -4.22
N GLY A 223 9.88 -10.87 -3.98
CA GLY A 223 11.06 -10.50 -3.22
C GLY A 223 10.85 -9.03 -2.85
N GLN A 224 11.35 -8.58 -1.70
CA GLN A 224 11.45 -7.14 -1.43
C GLN A 224 12.86 -6.82 -0.97
N ALA A 225 13.25 -5.58 -1.25
CA ALA A 225 14.54 -5.02 -0.94
C ALA A 225 14.37 -3.56 -0.56
N PHE A 226 15.39 -3.01 0.05
CA PHE A 226 15.48 -1.61 0.43
C PHE A 226 16.82 -1.07 -0.02
N ASP A 227 16.89 0.20 -0.40
CA ASP A 227 18.18 0.87 -0.55
C ASP A 227 18.46 1.80 0.64
N ARG A 228 19.72 2.21 0.77
CA ARG A 228 20.14 3.14 1.84
C ARG A 228 19.53 4.55 1.71
N THR A 229 18.79 4.84 0.63
CA THR A 229 18.01 6.10 0.48
C THR A 229 16.54 5.94 0.91
N GLY A 230 16.17 4.78 1.45
CA GLY A 230 14.83 4.53 1.99
C GLY A 230 13.81 4.12 0.92
N ARG A 231 14.23 3.85 -0.31
CA ARG A 231 13.32 3.32 -1.33
C ARG A 231 13.03 1.85 -1.04
N ARG A 232 11.80 1.44 -1.29
CA ARG A 232 11.32 0.08 -0.98
C ARG A 232 10.82 -0.62 -2.23
N LEU A 233 11.45 -1.75 -2.57
CA LEU A 233 10.98 -2.63 -3.63
C LEU A 233 9.83 -3.50 -3.09
N GLY A 234 8.63 -2.94 -3.03
CA GLY A 234 7.44 -3.70 -2.65
C GLY A 234 7.17 -4.88 -3.60
N ARG A 235 6.32 -5.81 -3.17
CA ARG A 235 5.97 -7.05 -3.90
C ARG A 235 5.27 -6.90 -5.26
N GLY A 236 4.90 -5.67 -5.62
CA GLY A 236 4.04 -5.38 -6.78
C GLY A 236 2.54 -5.31 -6.45
N GLY A 237 2.13 -5.72 -5.24
CA GLY A 237 0.74 -5.60 -4.79
C GLY A 237 0.35 -4.20 -4.32
N GLY A 238 1.29 -3.38 -3.82
CA GLY A 238 1.01 -1.99 -3.40
C GLY A 238 0.08 -1.81 -2.18
N TYR A 239 -0.20 -2.88 -1.41
CA TYR A 239 -1.04 -2.82 -0.19
C TYR A 239 -0.48 -1.83 0.85
N TYR A 240 0.81 -1.97 1.21
CA TYR A 240 1.47 -1.06 2.15
C TYR A 240 1.49 0.37 1.64
N ASP A 241 1.80 0.59 0.37
CA ASP A 241 1.82 1.94 -0.24
C ASP A 241 0.43 2.59 -0.19
N THR A 242 -0.60 1.85 -0.57
CA THR A 242 -2.01 2.31 -0.52
C THR A 242 -2.46 2.61 0.92
N PHE A 243 -2.05 1.78 1.89
CA PHE A 243 -2.39 1.96 3.30
C PHE A 243 -1.64 3.15 3.92
N LEU A 244 -0.34 3.26 3.68
CA LEU A 244 0.50 4.33 4.24
C LEU A 244 0.08 5.71 3.71
N LEU A 245 -0.29 5.82 2.43
CA LEU A 245 -0.86 7.07 1.88
C LEU A 245 -2.16 7.47 2.59
N LYS A 246 -3.11 6.53 2.75
CA LYS A 246 -4.36 6.78 3.51
C LYS A 246 -4.08 7.19 4.97
N TYR A 247 -3.10 6.55 5.62
CA TYR A 247 -2.70 6.91 6.97
C TYR A 247 -2.06 8.30 7.03
N GLN A 248 -1.19 8.65 6.08
CA GLN A 248 -0.54 9.96 6.02
C GLN A 248 -1.56 11.08 5.84
N GLU A 249 -2.59 10.87 5.00
CA GLU A 249 -3.73 11.76 4.82
C GLU A 249 -4.54 11.92 6.12
N LEU A 250 -4.88 10.80 6.79
CA LEU A 250 -5.58 10.80 8.07
C LEU A 250 -4.78 11.56 9.16
N ALA A 251 -3.49 11.26 9.31
CA ALA A 251 -2.63 11.93 10.28
C ALA A 251 -2.53 13.43 10.00
N LYS A 252 -2.50 13.84 8.73
CA LYS A 252 -2.55 15.26 8.34
C LYS A 252 -3.90 15.92 8.67
N GLU A 253 -5.02 15.22 8.44
CA GLU A 253 -6.37 15.71 8.81
C GLU A 253 -6.52 15.88 10.33
N LYS A 254 -6.01 14.93 11.11
CA LYS A 254 -6.08 14.93 12.58
C LYS A 254 -5.00 15.76 13.28
N GLY A 255 -4.04 16.33 12.53
CA GLY A 255 -2.91 17.08 13.10
C GLY A 255 -1.92 16.21 13.89
N TRP A 256 -1.82 14.93 13.56
CA TRP A 256 -0.93 13.98 14.21
C TRP A 256 0.49 13.98 13.63
N ASN A 257 1.45 13.62 14.48
CA ASN A 257 2.79 13.24 14.03
C ASN A 257 2.73 11.97 13.18
N GLN A 258 3.59 11.88 12.16
CA GLN A 258 3.72 10.67 11.36
C GLN A 258 4.44 9.57 12.19
N PRO A 259 4.03 8.29 12.05
CA PRO A 259 4.75 7.16 12.63
C PRO A 259 6.14 7.06 12.03
N LEU A 260 7.05 6.43 12.77
CA LEU A 260 8.34 6.05 12.25
C LEU A 260 8.18 4.79 11.39
N LEU A 261 8.59 4.83 10.12
CA LEU A 261 8.52 3.70 9.19
C LEU A 261 9.84 2.94 9.20
N VAL A 262 9.90 1.86 9.99
CA VAL A 262 11.12 1.05 10.17
C VAL A 262 10.97 -0.27 9.43
N ALA A 263 11.91 -0.57 8.54
CA ALA A 263 11.93 -1.84 7.80
C ALA A 263 12.86 -2.87 8.46
N LEU A 264 12.37 -4.10 8.63
CA LEU A 264 13.18 -5.23 9.07
C LEU A 264 13.70 -6.00 7.86
N SER A 265 15.02 -6.16 7.76
CA SER A 265 15.69 -6.61 6.55
C SER A 265 16.86 -7.53 6.84
N TYR A 266 16.93 -8.68 6.18
CA TYR A 266 18.19 -9.41 6.09
C TYR A 266 19.23 -8.62 5.30
N SER A 267 20.50 -8.84 5.61
CA SER A 267 21.67 -8.24 4.96
C SER A 267 21.57 -8.23 3.41
N VAL A 268 21.23 -9.38 2.83
CA VAL A 268 21.12 -9.60 1.37
C VAL A 268 19.98 -8.87 0.66
N GLN A 269 19.17 -8.11 1.39
CA GLN A 269 18.04 -7.33 0.86
C GLN A 269 18.30 -5.82 0.89
N ILE A 270 19.41 -5.40 1.51
CA ILE A 270 19.89 -4.02 1.47
C ILE A 270 20.71 -3.86 0.19
N MET A 271 20.29 -2.92 -0.65
CA MET A 271 20.94 -2.60 -1.92
C MET A 271 21.64 -1.25 -1.83
N ASP A 272 22.55 -0.99 -2.76
CA ASP A 272 23.22 0.30 -2.89
C ASP A 272 22.24 1.40 -3.29
N GLU A 273 22.67 2.64 -3.05
CA GLU A 273 21.82 3.83 -3.12
C GLU A 273 21.21 4.06 -4.50
N GLY A 274 19.90 4.31 -4.52
CA GLY A 274 19.17 4.67 -5.73
C GLY A 274 18.93 3.55 -6.74
N ILE A 275 19.40 2.32 -6.47
CA ILE A 275 19.22 1.14 -7.33
C ILE A 275 17.75 0.77 -7.48
N ILE A 276 16.92 1.02 -6.46
CA ILE A 276 15.48 0.73 -6.54
C ILE A 276 14.79 1.86 -7.30
N PRO A 277 14.16 1.58 -8.47
CA PRO A 277 13.38 2.56 -9.19
C PRO A 277 12.04 2.75 -8.47
N VAL A 278 11.56 3.99 -8.43
CA VAL A 278 10.36 4.39 -7.68
C VAL A 278 9.35 5.13 -8.54
N ASN A 279 8.08 4.96 -8.18
CA ASN A 279 6.93 5.68 -8.71
C ASN A 279 6.50 6.75 -7.70
N SER A 280 5.70 7.73 -8.13
CA SER A 280 5.09 8.75 -7.26
C SER A 280 4.21 8.19 -6.13
N THR A 281 3.80 6.93 -6.21
CA THR A 281 2.98 6.24 -5.22
C THR A 281 3.77 5.40 -4.21
N ASP A 282 5.07 5.18 -4.41
CA ASP A 282 5.86 4.36 -3.49
C ASP A 282 6.25 5.19 -2.26
N VAL A 283 5.90 4.71 -1.06
CA VAL A 283 6.22 5.41 0.19
C VAL A 283 7.60 4.98 0.69
N PRO A 284 8.56 5.92 0.90
CA PRO A 284 9.87 5.58 1.45
C PRO A 284 9.80 5.25 2.94
N ILE A 285 10.84 4.59 3.44
CA ILE A 285 11.01 4.26 4.87
C ILE A 285 11.93 5.27 5.57
N ASP A 286 11.79 5.39 6.89
CA ASP A 286 12.60 6.28 7.72
C ASP A 286 13.91 5.63 8.19
N ALA A 287 13.90 4.31 8.42
CA ALA A 287 15.07 3.56 8.86
C ALA A 287 15.03 2.07 8.47
N LEU A 288 16.20 1.45 8.41
CA LEU A 288 16.39 0.00 8.27
C LEU A 288 16.97 -0.58 9.55
N VAL A 289 16.54 -1.79 9.91
CA VAL A 289 17.19 -2.62 10.93
C VAL A 289 17.57 -3.95 10.33
N SER A 290 18.83 -4.32 10.51
CA SER A 290 19.44 -5.55 10.03
C SER A 290 20.37 -6.14 11.08
N SER A 291 20.97 -7.29 10.78
CA SER A 291 21.96 -7.94 11.65
C SER A 291 23.21 -7.09 11.96
N SER A 292 23.51 -6.07 11.15
CA SER A 292 24.59 -5.11 11.40
C SER A 292 24.16 -3.85 12.19
N GLY A 293 22.89 -3.78 12.63
CA GLY A 293 22.34 -2.67 13.41
C GLY A 293 21.33 -1.81 12.64
N VAL A 294 21.20 -0.55 13.08
CA VAL A 294 20.22 0.42 12.56
C VAL A 294 20.87 1.37 11.55
N ILE A 295 20.21 1.58 10.41
CA ILE A 295 20.56 2.61 9.42
C ILE A 295 19.41 3.63 9.42
N THR A 296 19.67 4.82 9.95
CA THR A 296 18.74 5.97 9.91
C THR A 296 18.84 6.67 8.55
N ILE A 297 17.70 7.00 7.96
CA ILE A 297 17.63 7.51 6.57
C ILE A 297 16.95 8.89 6.54
N SER A 298 15.78 9.03 7.18
CA SER A 298 15.07 10.30 7.24
C SER A 298 15.54 11.19 8.41
N ALA A 299 15.30 12.50 8.28
CA ALA A 299 15.51 13.43 9.40
C ALA A 299 14.66 13.08 10.63
N ALA A 300 13.47 12.49 10.44
CA ALA A 300 12.61 12.04 11.53
C ALA A 300 13.21 10.83 12.26
N ALA A 301 13.79 9.86 11.55
CA ALA A 301 14.57 8.78 12.15
C ALA A 301 15.80 9.31 12.89
N LEU A 302 16.58 10.18 12.25
CA LEU A 302 17.76 10.80 12.86
C LEU A 302 17.43 11.54 14.17
N GLN A 303 16.26 12.17 14.29
CA GLN A 303 15.84 12.84 15.52
C GLN A 303 15.25 11.88 16.56
N ARG A 304 14.52 10.84 16.15
CA ARG A 304 13.74 9.96 17.04
C ARG A 304 14.48 8.70 17.51
N MET A 305 15.59 8.34 16.87
CA MET A 305 16.36 7.11 17.14
C MET A 305 17.73 7.36 17.80
N GLN A 306 17.96 8.59 18.30
CA GLN A 306 19.11 8.94 19.16
C GLN A 306 18.89 8.52 20.62
#